data_AF-A0A439KL02-F1
#
_entry.id   AF-A0A439KL02-F1
#
_cell.length_a   1.000
_cell.length_b   1.000
_cell.length_c   1.000
_cell.angle_alpha   90.00
_cell.angle_beta   90.00
_cell.angle_gamma   90.00
#
_symmetry.space_group_name_H-M   'P 1'
#
loop_
_entity.id
_entity.type
_entity.pdbx_description
1 polymer ?
#
loop_
_entity_poly.entity_id
_entity_poly.type
_entity_poly.pdbx_seq_one_letter_code
_entity_poly.pdbx_strand_id
1 'polypeptide(L)'
;MRDVAKPADANFSQAGIDFPPIGGLLKRSFDIAGSLIGLVALSPLFVMVALLVKLSDGGPIFYGHSRIGRGGRIFPCLKFRTMVQD
;
A
#
# COMPACT_ATOMS: atom_id res chain seq x y z
N MET A 1 7.54 36.97 14.48
CA MET A 1 6.62 37.59 13.49
C MET A 1 6.69 36.72 12.26
N ARG A 2 5.89 35.65 12.25
CA ARG A 2 4.60 35.54 11.55
C ARG A 2 4.81 34.83 10.21
N ASP A 3 4.29 33.60 10.15
CA ASP A 3 3.80 32.91 8.96
C ASP A 3 4.91 32.53 7.94
N VAL A 4 5.17 31.27 7.58
CA VAL A 4 4.32 30.42 6.72
C VAL A 4 4.72 28.94 6.88
N ALA A 5 4.53 28.33 8.06
CA ALA A 5 4.27 26.90 8.08
C ALA A 5 2.78 26.75 7.80
N LYS A 6 2.41 26.84 6.52
CA LYS A 6 1.06 26.51 6.05
C LYS A 6 0.69 25.18 6.71
N PRO A 7 -0.38 25.12 7.50
CA PRO A 7 -0.69 23.88 8.16
C PRO A 7 -1.05 22.90 7.03
N ALA A 8 -0.34 21.77 7.00
CA ALA A 8 -0.61 20.67 6.06
C ALA A 8 -1.86 19.88 6.49
N ASP A 9 -2.76 20.55 7.22
CA ASP A 9 -4.13 20.15 7.54
C ASP A 9 -5.11 20.67 6.47
N ALA A 10 -4.62 21.10 5.31
CA ALA A 10 -5.42 21.29 4.13
C ALA A 10 -5.94 19.92 3.67
N ASN A 11 -7.00 19.45 4.34
CA ASN A 11 -8.20 18.86 3.76
C ASN A 11 -8.05 18.38 2.31
N PHE A 12 -7.13 17.45 2.06
CA PHE A 12 -7.21 16.49 0.94
C PHE A 12 -8.31 15.46 1.21
N SER A 13 -9.25 15.81 2.09
CA SER A 13 -10.57 15.21 2.14
C SER A 13 -11.26 15.42 0.80
N GLN A 14 -11.32 14.34 0.03
CA GLN A 14 -12.54 13.99 -0.68
C GLN A 14 -12.95 14.94 -1.82
N ALA A 15 -12.03 15.37 -2.68
CA ALA A 15 -12.42 15.63 -4.06
C ALA A 15 -12.68 14.26 -4.73
N GLY A 16 -13.81 13.65 -4.38
CA GLY A 16 -14.32 12.40 -4.94
C GLY A 16 -14.72 12.60 -6.39
N ILE A 17 -13.73 12.87 -7.25
CA ILE A 17 -13.94 12.71 -8.67
C ILE A 17 -13.86 11.21 -8.92
N ASP A 18 -15.02 10.56 -8.87
CA ASP A 18 -15.19 9.16 -9.18
C ASP A 18 -15.03 8.95 -10.69
N PHE A 19 -13.78 9.00 -11.15
CA PHE A 19 -13.45 8.58 -12.51
C PHE A 19 -13.75 7.09 -12.64
N PRO A 20 -14.39 6.63 -13.72
CA PRO A 20 -14.58 5.21 -13.98
C PRO A 20 -13.21 4.50 -13.98
N PRO A 21 -13.14 3.20 -13.63
CA PRO A 21 -11.88 2.49 -13.61
C PRO A 21 -11.33 2.49 -15.03
N ILE A 22 -10.09 2.94 -15.20
CA ILE A 22 -9.39 2.81 -16.48
C ILE A 22 -9.29 1.29 -16.77
N GLY A 23 -9.94 0.84 -17.85
CA GLY A 23 -10.05 -0.58 -18.21
C GLY A 23 -11.27 -1.35 -17.65
N GLY A 24 -12.14 -0.68 -16.89
CA GLY A 24 -13.44 -1.22 -16.47
C GLY A 24 -13.39 -2.50 -15.62
N LEU A 25 -14.49 -3.26 -15.66
CA LEU A 25 -14.65 -4.51 -14.90
C LEU A 25 -13.72 -5.63 -15.39
N LEU A 26 -13.42 -5.66 -16.69
CA LEU A 26 -12.56 -6.69 -17.28
C LEU A 26 -11.13 -6.56 -16.76
N LYS A 27 -10.55 -5.34 -16.80
CA LYS A 27 -9.21 -5.09 -16.25
C LYS A 27 -9.16 -5.41 -14.76
N ARG A 28 -10.19 -5.02 -14.01
CA ARG A 28 -10.27 -5.33 -12.58
C ARG A 28 -10.30 -6.83 -12.31
N SER A 29 -11.06 -7.59 -13.09
CA SER A 29 -11.13 -9.05 -12.97
C SER A 29 -9.79 -9.70 -13.30
N PHE A 30 -9.12 -9.24 -14.37
CA PHE A 30 -7.78 -9.68 -14.72
C PHE A 30 -6.76 -9.38 -13.60
N ASP A 31 -6.78 -8.18 -13.02
CA ASP A 31 -5.87 -7.81 -11.92
C ASP A 31 -6.07 -8.68 -10.68
N ILE A 32 -7.31 -9.00 -10.33
CA ILE A 32 -7.62 -9.86 -9.18
C ILE A 32 -7.17 -11.30 -9.48
N ALA A 33 -7.49 -11.83 -10.66
CA ALA A 33 -7.11 -13.21 -11.02
C ALA A 33 -5.58 -13.36 -11.08
N GLY A 34 -4.89 -12.45 -11.77
CA GLY A 34 -3.44 -12.46 -11.89
C GLY A 34 -2.73 -12.28 -10.55
N SER A 35 -3.21 -11.36 -9.69
CA SER A 35 -2.63 -11.19 -8.35
C SER A 35 -2.85 -12.39 -7.45
N LEU A 36 -4.02 -13.06 -7.52
CA LEU A 36 -4.28 -14.27 -6.75
C LEU A 36 -3.36 -15.42 -7.18
N ILE A 37 -3.20 -15.64 -8.49
CA ILE A 37 -2.28 -16.66 -9.03
C ILE A 37 -0.85 -16.35 -8.58
N GLY A 38 -0.41 -15.10 -8.72
CA GLY A 38 0.93 -14.66 -8.29
C GLY A 38 1.14 -14.85 -6.79
N LEU A 39 0.14 -14.53 -5.95
CA LEU A 39 0.20 -14.73 -4.51
C LEU A 39 0.32 -16.21 -4.12
N VAL A 40 -0.43 -17.10 -4.77
CA VAL A 40 -0.36 -18.55 -4.51
C VAL A 40 0.98 -19.10 -4.98
N ALA A 41 1.41 -18.77 -6.19
CA ALA A 41 2.66 -19.25 -6.78
C ALA A 41 3.89 -18.78 -5.97
N LEU A 42 3.88 -17.54 -5.48
CA LEU A 42 4.98 -16.95 -4.69
C LEU A 42 4.78 -17.11 -3.18
N SER A 43 3.70 -17.73 -2.71
CA SER A 43 3.42 -17.92 -1.28
C SER A 43 4.57 -18.58 -0.50
N PRO A 44 5.27 -19.64 -0.97
CA PRO A 44 6.38 -20.20 -0.20
C PRO A 44 7.53 -19.21 -0.02
N LEU A 45 7.82 -18.40 -1.05
CA LEU A 45 8.84 -17.36 -0.98
C LEU A 45 8.45 -16.26 0.01
N PHE A 46 7.20 -15.80 -0.02
CA PHE A 46 6.70 -14.78 0.90
C PHE A 46 6.71 -15.24 2.36
N VAL A 47 6.38 -16.51 2.63
CA VAL A 47 6.48 -17.09 3.98
C VAL A 47 7.95 -17.14 4.44
N MET A 48 8.86 -17.56 3.57
CA MET A 48 10.30 -17.59 3.88
C MET A 48 10.81 -16.19 4.24
N VAL A 49 10.50 -15.16 3.44
CA VAL A 49 10.89 -13.77 3.72
C VAL A 49 10.23 -13.26 5.01
N ALA A 50 8.96 -13.58 5.23
CA ALA A 50 8.24 -13.20 6.45
C ALA A 50 8.91 -13.76 7.73
N LEU A 51 9.38 -15.01 7.68
CA LEU A 51 10.12 -15.61 8.79
C LEU A 51 11.47 -14.92 9.02
N LEU A 52 12.23 -14.64 7.96
CA LEU A 52 13.50 -13.93 8.07
C LEU A 52 13.32 -12.54 8.72
N VAL A 53 12.36 -11.76 8.25
CA VAL A 53 12.06 -10.43 8.80
C VAL A 53 11.67 -10.50 10.28
N LYS A 54 10.90 -11.52 10.67
CA LYS A 54 10.45 -11.71 12.05
C LYS A 54 11.59 -12.14 12.98
N LEU A 55 12.53 -12.94 12.47
CA LEU A 55 13.69 -13.41 13.24
C LEU A 55 14.78 -12.33 13.42
N SER A 56 14.85 -11.32 12.55
CA SER A 56 15.83 -10.24 12.68
C SER A 56 15.58 -9.36 13.92
N ASP A 57 14.44 -8.66 13.99
CA ASP A 57 14.20 -7.66 15.06
C ASP A 57 12.86 -7.84 15.78
N GLY A 58 12.16 -8.96 15.60
CA GLY A 58 10.91 -9.31 16.32
C GLY A 58 9.66 -8.46 16.03
N GLY A 59 9.80 -7.33 15.33
CA GLY A 59 8.69 -6.44 14.98
C GLY A 59 7.79 -6.93 13.83
N PRO A 60 6.86 -6.08 13.36
CA PRO A 60 5.88 -6.45 12.34
C PRO A 60 6.54 -6.77 10.98
N ILE A 61 5.99 -7.76 10.28
CA ILE A 61 6.53 -8.27 9.00
C ILE A 61 6.33 -7.26 7.86
N PHE A 62 5.17 -6.60 7.85
CA PHE A 62 4.78 -5.64 6.82
C PHE A 62 4.78 -4.21 7.35
N TYR A 63 5.20 -3.29 6.48
CA TYR A 63 5.10 -1.85 6.69
C TYR A 63 4.23 -1.25 5.57
N GLY A 64 3.30 -0.37 5.94
CA GLY A 64 2.39 0.31 5.01
C GLY A 64 2.79 1.75 4.77
N HIS A 65 3.23 2.09 3.55
CA HIS A 65 3.51 3.47 3.17
C HIS A 65 2.26 4.11 2.53
N SER A 66 1.76 5.22 3.06
CA SER A 66 0.61 5.93 2.50
C SER A 66 0.88 6.41 1.07
N ARG A 67 -0.06 6.12 0.16
CA ARG A 67 -0.05 6.56 -1.24
C ARG A 67 -1.43 7.03 -1.67
N ILE A 68 -1.48 8.01 -2.58
CA ILE A 68 -2.72 8.50 -3.18
C ILE A 68 -3.15 7.49 -4.25
N GLY A 69 -4.33 6.92 -4.10
CA GLY A 69 -4.93 5.97 -5.03
C GLY A 69 -6.01 6.59 -5.90
N ARG A 70 -6.89 5.72 -6.43
CA ARG A 70 -7.99 6.13 -7.32
C ARG A 70 -8.96 7.10 -6.63
N GLY A 71 -9.35 8.15 -7.34
CA GLY A 71 -10.29 9.16 -6.81
C GLY A 71 -9.75 9.92 -5.61
N GLY A 72 -8.42 10.04 -5.48
CA GLY A 72 -7.76 10.69 -4.35
C GLY A 72 -7.77 9.89 -3.05
N ARG A 73 -8.29 8.65 -3.05
CA ARG A 73 -8.36 7.82 -1.84
C ARG A 73 -6.99 7.34 -1.41
N ILE A 74 -6.57 7.70 -0.21
CA ILE A 74 -5.30 7.25 0.36
C ILE A 74 -5.40 5.78 0.75
N PHE A 75 -4.36 4.99 0.43
CA PHE A 75 -4.25 3.60 0.86
C PHE A 75 -2.82 3.29 1.33
N PRO A 76 -2.66 2.36 2.30
CA PRO A 76 -1.35 1.89 2.69
C PRO A 76 -0.81 0.90 1.64
N CYS A 77 0.33 1.24 1.03
CA CYS A 77 1.06 0.33 0.15
C CYS A 77 1.95 -0.59 1.01
N LEU A 78 1.54 -1.86 1.14
CA LEU A 78 2.22 -2.84 1.96
C LEU A 78 3.52 -3.31 1.28
N LYS A 79 4.61 -3.33 2.05
CA LYS A 79 5.90 -3.91 1.68
C LYS A 79 6.49 -4.70 2.85
N PHE A 80 7.36 -5.66 2.55
CA PHE A 80 8.19 -6.29 3.58
C PHE A 80 9.08 -5.23 4.22
N ARG A 81 9.23 -5.32 5.55
CA ARG A 81 10.08 -4.41 6.30
C ARG A 81 11.56 -4.73 6.03
N THR A 82 12.34 -3.70 5.76
CA THR A 82 13.80 -3.80 5.54
C THR A 82 14.63 -2.98 6.53
N MET A 83 13.98 -2.11 7.32
CA MET A 83 14.64 -1.24 8.31
C MET A 83 14.28 -1.72 9.72
N VAL A 84 15.24 -1.64 10.64
CA VAL A 84 15.01 -1.83 12.08
C VAL A 84 14.07 -0.73 12.58
N GLN A 85 13.21 -1.06 13.53
CA GLN A 85 12.33 -0.10 14.18
C GLN A 85 12.93 0.23 15.55
N ASP A 86 13.43 1.46 15.69
CA ASP A 86 14.02 1.99 16.93
C ASP A 86 12.96 2.22 18.04
#